data_AF-A0AAU8L2H1-F1
#
_entry.id   AF-A0AAU8L2H1-F1
#
_cell.length_a   1.000
_cell.length_b   1.000
_cell.length_c   1.000
_cell.angle_alpha   90.00
_cell.angle_beta   90.00
_cell.angle_gamma   90.00
#
_symmetry.space_group_name_H-M   'P 1'
#
loop_
_entity.id
_entity.type
_entity.pdbx_description
1 polymer ?
#
loop_
_entity_poly.entity_id
_entity_poly.type
_entity_poly.pdbx_seq_one_letter_code
_entity_poly.pdbx_strand_id
1 'polypeptide(L)'
;MGFHISSHFDKNDKNVNNTQEFFESFLNAFAEEALNFYECWGLLPFTYSEKQVNSIIVPSIHKITRNVWLEQPFKIGTEQRFLDIATVYNSDIYLIELKHSWNSKNDSIAKRTDKEWETAIDQIATLRRSSVKQFVNHKDFNIYKIALMVMPTYLTNNLQHSILEQSAQQYAQNIFMKYQEYRSEKYRANYVSTWKIDEYNNYTHEYARGKQVFPFISFIAKIDKIFD
;
A
#
# COMPACT_ATOMS: atom_id res chain seq x y z
N MET A 1 -3.03 -2.44 -22.06
CA MET A 1 -4.11 -2.38 -21.06
C MET A 1 -4.09 -1.00 -20.44
N GLY A 2 -5.23 -0.32 -20.33
CA GLY A 2 -5.32 0.92 -19.54
C GLY A 2 -5.46 0.57 -18.07
N PHE A 3 -4.85 1.35 -17.18
CA PHE A 3 -5.05 1.23 -15.74
C PHE A 3 -5.77 2.48 -15.25
N HIS A 4 -6.91 2.31 -14.58
CA HIS A 4 -7.56 3.40 -13.88
C HIS A 4 -7.07 3.46 -12.45
N ILE A 5 -6.00 4.22 -12.24
CA ILE A 5 -5.43 4.53 -10.93
C ILE A 5 -5.79 5.96 -10.56
N SER A 6 -6.19 6.18 -9.32
CA SER A 6 -6.51 7.52 -8.83
C SER A 6 -6.13 7.66 -7.37
N SER A 7 -5.46 8.76 -7.04
CA SER A 7 -4.95 9.05 -5.71
C SER A 7 -5.58 10.29 -5.07
N HIS A 8 -5.66 10.25 -3.75
CA HIS A 8 -6.04 11.36 -2.87
C HIS A 8 -4.93 11.58 -1.83
N PHE A 9 -4.49 12.83 -1.71
CA PHE A 9 -3.52 13.29 -0.71
C PHE A 9 -4.17 14.34 0.19
N ASP A 10 -3.75 14.39 1.45
CA ASP A 10 -4.02 15.55 2.29
C ASP A 10 -3.30 16.80 1.73
N LYS A 11 -4.08 17.84 1.42
CA LYS A 11 -3.61 19.08 0.78
C LYS A 11 -2.66 19.90 1.65
N ASN A 12 -2.54 19.57 2.94
CA ASN A 12 -1.66 20.28 3.88
C ASN A 12 -0.23 19.73 3.93
N ASP A 13 0.05 18.58 3.32
CA ASP A 13 1.41 18.05 3.25
C ASP A 13 2.20 18.80 2.16
N LYS A 14 3.41 19.27 2.44
CA LYS A 14 4.27 20.01 1.48
C LYS A 14 5.33 19.12 0.83
N ASN A 15 5.41 17.85 1.19
CA ASN A 15 6.46 16.90 0.74
C ASN A 15 6.10 16.13 -0.53
N VAL A 16 5.39 16.78 -1.45
CA VAL A 16 4.38 16.09 -2.24
C VAL A 16 4.90 15.51 -3.55
N ASN A 17 5.80 16.19 -4.27
CA ASN A 17 6.04 15.84 -5.68
C ASN A 17 6.80 14.51 -5.87
N ASN A 18 7.99 14.34 -5.28
CA ASN A 18 8.75 13.10 -5.46
C ASN A 18 8.00 11.87 -4.90
N THR A 19 7.34 12.03 -3.76
CA THR A 19 6.57 10.94 -3.13
C THR A 19 5.34 10.60 -3.97
N GLN A 20 4.65 11.59 -4.53
CA GLN A 20 3.58 11.38 -5.49
C GLN A 20 4.06 10.61 -6.71
N GLU A 21 5.12 11.09 -7.36
CA GLU A 21 5.71 10.46 -8.53
C GLU A 21 6.16 9.03 -8.25
N PHE A 22 6.76 8.79 -7.07
CA PHE A 22 7.13 7.45 -6.62
C PHE A 22 5.91 6.53 -6.55
N PHE A 23 4.86 6.94 -5.83
CA PHE A 23 3.66 6.11 -5.69
C PHE A 23 2.94 5.91 -7.02
N GLU A 24 2.81 6.93 -7.86
CA GLU A 24 2.21 6.80 -9.19
C GLU A 24 2.97 5.78 -10.05
N SER A 25 4.30 5.89 -10.09
CA SER A 25 5.16 4.96 -10.83
C SER A 25 5.10 3.54 -10.26
N PHE A 26 5.14 3.41 -8.93
CA PHE A 26 5.05 2.14 -8.22
C PHE A 26 3.71 1.44 -8.50
N LEU A 27 2.60 2.17 -8.45
CA LEU A 27 1.26 1.59 -8.61
C LEU A 27 1.00 1.14 -10.05
N ASN A 28 1.49 1.89 -11.03
CA ASN A 28 1.45 1.45 -12.43
C ASN A 28 2.25 0.17 -12.62
N ALA A 29 3.48 0.11 -12.09
CA ALA A 29 4.32 -1.09 -12.14
C ALA A 29 3.66 -2.27 -11.40
N PHE A 30 3.01 -2.01 -10.26
CA PHE A 30 2.28 -3.02 -9.49
C PHE A 30 1.13 -3.62 -10.29
N ALA A 31 0.33 -2.79 -10.95
CA ALA A 31 -0.80 -3.27 -11.74
C ALA A 31 -0.34 -4.13 -12.92
N GLU A 32 0.70 -3.70 -13.64
CA GLU A 32 1.34 -4.50 -14.70
C GLU A 32 1.84 -5.84 -14.18
N GLU A 33 2.61 -5.84 -13.09
CA GLU A 33 3.22 -7.04 -12.54
C GLU A 33 2.16 -8.00 -11.97
N ALA A 34 1.10 -7.49 -11.35
CA ALA A 34 -0.02 -8.29 -10.88
C ALA A 34 -0.72 -9.04 -12.02
N LEU A 35 -0.94 -8.37 -13.15
CA LEU A 35 -1.56 -9.00 -14.32
C LEU A 35 -0.62 -10.02 -14.98
N ASN A 36 0.68 -9.74 -15.09
CA ASN A 36 1.67 -10.71 -15.54
C ASN A 36 1.67 -11.98 -14.68
N PHE A 37 1.58 -11.81 -13.35
CA PHE A 37 1.44 -12.93 -12.43
C PHE A 37 0.18 -13.75 -12.72
N TYR A 38 -0.95 -13.09 -12.96
CA TYR A 38 -2.19 -13.80 -13.30
C TYR A 38 -2.09 -14.58 -14.61
N GLU A 39 -1.48 -14.00 -15.65
CA GLU A 39 -1.27 -14.70 -16.93
C GLU A 39 -0.45 -15.99 -16.78
N CYS A 40 0.52 -15.99 -15.87
CA CYS A 40 1.40 -17.14 -15.65
C CYS A 40 0.82 -18.17 -14.67
N TRP A 41 0.16 -17.72 -13.60
CA TRP A 41 -0.25 -18.56 -12.47
C TRP A 41 -1.76 -18.77 -12.38
N GLY A 42 -2.56 -18.05 -13.17
CA GLY A 42 -4.02 -17.99 -13.02
C GLY A 42 -4.47 -17.37 -11.70
N LEU A 43 -3.58 -16.61 -11.05
CA LEU A 43 -3.77 -16.13 -9.69
C LEU A 43 -3.16 -14.75 -9.48
N LEU A 44 -3.90 -13.86 -8.81
CA LEU A 44 -3.40 -12.56 -8.37
C LEU A 44 -2.73 -12.69 -6.98
N PRO A 45 -1.43 -12.39 -6.82
CA PRO A 45 -0.73 -12.61 -5.54
C PRO A 45 -1.30 -11.89 -4.31
N PHE A 46 -2.08 -10.82 -4.51
CA PHE A 46 -2.80 -10.16 -3.43
C PHE A 46 -4.03 -10.92 -2.92
N THR A 47 -4.33 -12.12 -3.45
CA THR A 47 -5.48 -12.93 -3.03
C THR A 47 -5.28 -13.70 -1.71
N TYR A 48 -4.08 -13.71 -1.11
CA TYR A 48 -3.81 -14.55 0.07
C TYR A 48 -3.23 -13.81 1.27
N SER A 49 -2.02 -13.26 1.16
CA SER A 49 -1.28 -12.75 2.31
C SER A 49 -0.22 -11.73 1.93
N GLU A 50 0.22 -10.98 2.92
CA GLU A 50 1.33 -10.03 2.83
C GLU A 50 2.59 -10.61 2.17
N LYS A 51 2.96 -11.85 2.50
CA LYS A 51 4.14 -12.50 1.90
C LYS A 51 4.02 -12.70 0.39
N GLN A 52 2.83 -13.00 -0.10
CA GLN A 52 2.60 -13.13 -1.55
C GLN A 52 2.50 -11.76 -2.23
N VAL A 53 1.96 -10.76 -1.54
CA VAL A 53 1.95 -9.38 -2.05
C VAL A 53 3.37 -8.87 -2.33
N ASN A 54 4.35 -9.25 -1.52
CA ASN A 54 5.76 -8.93 -1.78
C ASN A 54 6.27 -9.45 -3.13
N SER A 55 5.71 -10.53 -3.68
CA SER A 55 6.05 -11.02 -5.01
C SER A 55 5.70 -10.05 -6.14
N ILE A 56 4.81 -9.08 -5.90
CA ILE A 56 4.49 -8.00 -6.84
C ILE A 56 5.16 -6.69 -6.40
N ILE A 57 5.06 -6.34 -5.11
CA ILE A 57 5.56 -5.05 -4.63
C ILE A 57 7.07 -4.91 -4.87
N VAL A 58 7.84 -5.94 -4.56
CA VAL A 58 9.30 -5.86 -4.61
C VAL A 58 9.79 -5.71 -6.05
N PRO A 59 9.35 -6.52 -7.03
CA PRO A 59 9.68 -6.29 -8.43
C PRO A 59 9.19 -4.92 -8.94
N SER A 60 8.01 -4.46 -8.52
CA SER A 60 7.44 -3.18 -8.96
C SER A 60 8.28 -1.99 -8.48
N ILE A 61 8.69 -1.99 -7.21
CA ILE A 61 9.61 -0.99 -6.66
C ILE A 61 10.96 -1.10 -7.37
N HIS A 62 11.51 -2.31 -7.52
CA HIS A 62 12.81 -2.50 -8.17
C HIS A 62 12.81 -2.01 -9.63
N LYS A 63 11.70 -2.18 -10.37
CA LYS A 63 11.55 -1.69 -11.75
C LYS A 63 11.73 -0.17 -11.85
N ILE A 64 11.29 0.57 -10.84
CA ILE A 64 11.34 2.04 -10.82
C ILE A 64 12.58 2.60 -10.11
N THR A 65 13.10 1.91 -9.09
CA THR A 65 14.23 2.43 -8.27
C THR A 65 15.56 1.74 -8.54
N ARG A 66 15.54 0.52 -9.09
CA ARG A 66 16.70 -0.39 -9.21
C ARG A 66 17.41 -0.68 -7.88
N ASN A 67 16.73 -0.42 -6.76
CA ASN A 67 17.28 -0.56 -5.42
C ASN A 67 16.15 -0.89 -4.46
N VAL A 68 16.18 -2.07 -3.85
CA VAL A 68 15.21 -2.47 -2.85
C VAL A 68 15.87 -3.38 -1.84
N TRP A 69 15.67 -3.09 -0.56
CA TRP A 69 16.01 -3.94 0.56
C TRP A 69 14.75 -4.54 1.15
N LEU A 70 14.85 -5.79 1.55
CA LEU A 70 13.84 -6.49 2.34
C LEU A 70 14.41 -6.79 3.72
N GLU A 71 13.56 -6.74 4.74
CA GLU A 71 13.92 -7.09 6.11
C GLU A 71 15.16 -6.30 6.57
N GLN A 72 15.20 -5.00 6.29
CA GLN A 72 16.38 -4.19 6.55
C GLN A 72 16.53 -3.95 8.06
N PRO A 73 17.65 -4.38 8.69
CA PRO A 73 17.81 -4.28 10.13
C PRO A 73 18.02 -2.84 10.60
N PHE A 74 17.30 -2.44 11.66
CA PHE A 74 17.49 -1.17 12.37
C PHE A 74 17.39 -1.35 13.89
N LYS A 75 17.95 -0.38 14.64
CA LYS A 75 17.97 -0.44 16.11
C LYS A 75 17.10 0.63 16.75
N ILE A 76 16.37 0.23 17.78
CA ILE A 76 15.68 1.13 18.72
C ILE A 76 16.23 0.84 20.11
N GLY A 77 17.09 1.73 20.62
CA GLY A 77 17.85 1.45 21.83
C GLY A 77 18.72 0.21 21.64
N THR A 78 18.43 -0.85 22.40
CA THR A 78 19.10 -2.16 22.32
C THR A 78 18.34 -3.19 21.50
N GLU A 79 17.08 -2.92 21.12
CA GLU A 79 16.23 -3.85 20.37
C GLU A 79 16.56 -3.80 18.88
N GLN A 80 16.72 -4.99 18.28
CA GLN A 80 16.88 -5.17 16.84
C GLN A 80 15.51 -5.39 16.21
N ARG A 81 15.17 -4.56 15.22
CA ARG A 81 13.95 -4.66 14.42
C ARG A 81 14.28 -4.68 12.93
N PHE A 82 13.28 -4.98 12.11
CA PHE A 82 13.41 -5.13 10.67
C PHE A 82 12.32 -4.33 9.98
N LEU A 83 12.70 -3.60 8.94
CA LEU A 83 11.75 -2.94 8.03
C LEU A 83 11.38 -3.91 6.93
N ASP A 84 10.09 -4.00 6.60
CA ASP A 84 9.65 -4.87 5.51
C ASP A 84 10.34 -4.50 4.19
N ILE A 85 10.32 -3.21 3.84
CA ILE A 85 10.93 -2.70 2.60
C ILE A 85 11.70 -1.40 2.86
N ALA A 86 12.87 -1.24 2.25
CA ALA A 86 13.54 0.05 2.12
C ALA A 86 14.01 0.28 0.68
N THR A 87 13.85 1.51 0.18
CA THR A 87 14.21 1.86 -1.21
C THR A 87 14.64 3.33 -1.32
N VAL A 88 15.24 3.68 -2.45
CA VAL A 88 15.71 5.02 -2.78
C VAL A 88 15.11 5.45 -4.12
N TYR A 89 14.49 6.62 -4.17
CA TYR A 89 13.96 7.23 -5.39
C TYR A 89 14.36 8.71 -5.41
N ASN A 90 15.07 9.12 -6.46
CA ASN A 90 15.67 10.46 -6.54
C ASN A 90 16.50 10.79 -5.29
N SER A 91 16.15 11.87 -4.58
CA SER A 91 16.80 12.34 -3.35
C SER A 91 16.14 11.80 -2.07
N ASP A 92 15.25 10.83 -2.18
CA ASP A 92 14.37 10.40 -1.10
C ASP A 92 14.54 8.91 -0.80
N ILE A 93 14.50 8.58 0.49
CA ILE A 93 14.56 7.23 1.01
C ILE A 93 13.21 6.90 1.62
N TYR A 94 12.63 5.79 1.19
CA TYR A 94 11.36 5.30 1.69
C TYR A 94 11.62 4.06 2.54
N LEU A 95 11.23 4.16 3.82
CA LEU A 95 11.24 3.08 4.79
C LEU A 95 9.79 2.64 4.98
N ILE A 96 9.43 1.47 4.47
CA ILE A 96 8.05 1.03 4.32
C ILE A 96 7.81 -0.16 5.25
N GLU A 97 6.87 0.01 6.18
CA GLU A 97 6.20 -1.10 6.86
C GLU A 97 4.96 -1.47 6.02
N LEU A 98 4.91 -2.70 5.54
CA LEU A 98 3.86 -3.22 4.70
C LEU A 98 2.83 -3.96 5.54
N LYS A 99 1.55 -3.76 5.22
CA LYS A 99 0.47 -4.63 5.67
C LYS A 99 -0.39 -5.05 4.50
N HIS A 100 -0.98 -6.23 4.63
CA HIS A 100 -2.03 -6.69 3.74
C HIS A 100 -3.30 -6.98 4.53
N SER A 101 -4.42 -6.47 4.04
CA SER A 101 -5.72 -6.77 4.61
C SER A 101 -6.79 -6.77 3.53
N TRP A 102 -8.04 -6.84 3.94
CA TRP A 102 -9.17 -7.04 3.06
C TRP A 102 -10.27 -6.04 3.37
N ASN A 103 -10.90 -5.54 2.32
CA ASN A 103 -12.17 -4.86 2.43
C ASN A 103 -13.29 -5.78 1.95
N SER A 104 -14.28 -5.99 2.81
CA SER A 104 -15.48 -6.70 2.41
C SER A 104 -16.50 -5.72 1.85
N LYS A 105 -17.46 -6.22 1.07
CA LYS A 105 -18.54 -5.42 0.47
C LYS A 105 -19.36 -4.54 1.45
N ASN A 106 -19.35 -4.87 2.74
CA ASN A 106 -20.09 -4.12 3.75
C ASN A 106 -19.32 -2.84 4.05
N ASP A 107 -19.97 -1.69 4.05
CA ASP A 107 -19.33 -0.37 4.16
C ASP A 107 -18.47 -0.11 5.41
N SER A 108 -18.32 -1.08 6.32
CA SER A 108 -17.41 -1.01 7.45
C SER A 108 -16.10 -1.78 7.21
N ILE A 109 -14.98 -1.10 7.46
CA ILE A 109 -13.67 -1.71 7.54
C ILE A 109 -13.68 -2.67 8.74
N ALA A 110 -13.16 -3.89 8.54
CA ALA A 110 -13.14 -4.88 9.61
C ALA A 110 -12.19 -4.43 10.74
N LYS A 111 -12.59 -4.65 12.01
CA LYS A 111 -11.73 -4.36 13.18
C LYS A 111 -10.31 -4.92 13.09
N ARG A 112 -10.14 -6.06 12.41
CA ARG A 112 -8.82 -6.64 12.15
C ARG A 112 -7.99 -5.72 11.26
N THR A 113 -8.54 -5.24 10.15
CA THR A 113 -7.88 -4.29 9.25
C THR A 113 -7.45 -3.02 9.99
N ASP A 114 -8.33 -2.48 10.84
CA ASP A 114 -8.00 -1.30 11.66
C ASP A 114 -6.83 -1.57 12.61
N LYS A 115 -6.79 -2.75 13.23
CA LYS A 115 -5.70 -3.14 14.13
C LYS A 115 -4.37 -3.31 13.39
N GLU A 116 -4.36 -3.95 12.22
CA GLU A 116 -3.13 -4.07 11.40
C GLU A 116 -2.62 -2.69 10.99
N TRP A 117 -3.54 -1.78 10.63
CA TRP A 117 -3.23 -0.40 10.29
C TRP A 117 -2.61 0.39 11.46
N GLU A 118 -3.23 0.35 12.64
CA GLU A 118 -2.70 0.99 13.85
C GLU A 118 -1.33 0.41 14.23
N THR A 119 -1.15 -0.91 14.09
CA THR A 119 0.12 -1.59 14.37
C THR A 119 1.23 -1.10 13.44
N ALA A 120 0.97 -0.99 12.14
CA ALA A 120 1.95 -0.49 11.18
C ALA A 120 2.37 0.96 11.50
N ILE A 121 1.40 1.82 11.84
CA ILE A 121 1.69 3.21 12.25
C ILE A 121 2.53 3.24 13.52
N ASP A 122 2.21 2.40 14.51
CA ASP A 122 2.98 2.33 15.75
C ASP A 122 4.42 1.86 15.53
N GLN A 123 4.62 0.88 14.64
CA GLN A 123 5.94 0.40 14.26
C GLN A 123 6.76 1.53 13.62
N ILE A 124 6.21 2.23 12.62
CA ILE A 124 6.95 3.33 11.97
C ILE A 124 7.11 4.56 12.87
N ALA A 125 6.20 4.82 13.82
CA ALA A 125 6.29 5.96 14.72
C ALA A 125 7.60 5.98 15.51
N THR A 126 8.15 4.81 15.81
CA THR A 126 9.41 4.65 16.54
C THR A 126 10.68 4.88 15.71
N LEU A 127 10.57 4.95 14.37
CA LEU A 127 11.69 5.24 13.47
C LEU A 127 12.15 6.70 13.58
N ARG A 128 13.47 6.86 13.70
CA ARG A 128 14.21 8.14 13.79
C ARG A 128 15.43 8.09 12.87
N ARG A 129 16.01 9.24 12.51
CA ARG A 129 17.23 9.25 11.66
C ARG A 129 18.37 8.46 12.31
N SER A 130 18.51 8.59 13.62
CA SER A 130 19.54 7.90 14.41
C SER A 130 19.42 6.37 14.37
N SER A 131 18.21 5.83 14.14
CA SER A 131 17.95 4.39 14.02
C SER A 131 18.39 3.81 12.68
N VAL A 132 18.46 4.64 11.63
CA VAL A 132 18.73 4.19 10.25
C VAL A 132 20.07 4.69 9.69
N LYS A 133 20.76 5.58 10.40
CA LYS A 133 22.05 6.16 10.00
C LYS A 133 23.14 5.14 9.65
N GLN A 134 23.03 3.90 10.14
CA GLN A 134 24.01 2.84 9.94
C GLN A 134 23.96 2.22 8.53
N PHE A 135 22.83 2.33 7.83
CA PHE A 135 22.64 1.75 6.49
C PHE A 135 22.13 2.76 5.46
N VAL A 136 22.02 4.03 5.84
CA VAL A 136 21.55 5.12 5.00
C VAL A 136 22.57 6.26 5.02
N ASN A 137 22.93 6.78 3.84
CA ASN A 137 23.64 8.06 3.73
C ASN A 137 22.70 9.23 4.04
N HIS A 138 22.25 9.31 5.29
CA HIS A 138 21.16 10.15 5.79
C HIS A 138 21.39 11.67 5.67
N LYS A 139 22.59 12.10 5.28
CA LYS A 139 22.91 13.52 5.14
C LYS A 139 22.50 14.08 3.79
N ASP A 140 22.44 13.24 2.76
CA ASP A 140 22.19 13.66 1.38
C ASP A 140 20.75 13.37 0.92
N PHE A 141 19.95 12.72 1.78
CA PHE A 141 18.61 12.25 1.43
C PHE A 141 17.55 12.75 2.42
N ASN A 142 16.36 13.02 1.89
CA ASN A 142 15.16 13.06 2.71
C ASN A 142 14.79 11.63 3.09
N ILE A 143 14.38 11.41 4.34
CA ILE A 143 13.97 10.08 4.80
C ILE A 143 12.50 10.15 5.15
N TYR A 144 11.73 9.25 4.57
CA TYR A 144 10.31 9.08 4.80
C TYR A 144 10.06 7.71 5.40
N LYS A 145 9.20 7.68 6.41
CA LYS A 145 8.64 6.46 6.97
C LYS A 145 7.20 6.31 6.48
N ILE A 146 6.86 5.11 6.07
CA ILE A 146 5.59 4.83 5.39
C ILE A 146 4.99 3.59 6.04
N ALA A 147 3.80 3.73 6.61
CA ALA A 147 2.94 2.56 6.84
C ALA A 147 2.10 2.42 5.58
N LEU A 148 2.25 1.33 4.84
CA LEU A 148 1.56 1.06 3.59
C LEU A 148 0.67 -0.17 3.77
N MET A 149 -0.63 -0.03 3.55
CA MET A 149 -1.54 -1.15 3.51
C MET A 149 -2.06 -1.38 2.09
N VAL A 150 -1.87 -2.60 1.58
CA VAL A 150 -2.55 -3.09 0.37
C VAL A 150 -3.83 -3.79 0.79
N MET A 151 -4.95 -3.27 0.30
CA MET A 151 -6.28 -3.72 0.67
C MET A 151 -7.14 -3.99 -0.56
N PRO A 152 -7.17 -5.24 -1.06
CA PRO A 152 -8.12 -5.65 -2.07
C PRO A 152 -9.54 -5.64 -1.52
N THR A 153 -10.47 -5.14 -2.31
CA THR A 153 -11.91 -5.27 -2.08
C THR A 153 -12.42 -6.49 -2.80
N TYR A 154 -13.00 -7.43 -2.06
CA TYR A 154 -13.52 -8.68 -2.64
C TYR A 154 -15.05 -8.73 -2.66
N LEU A 155 -15.60 -9.35 -3.70
CA LEU A 155 -17.02 -9.65 -3.84
C LEU A 155 -17.26 -11.15 -3.94
N THR A 156 -18.25 -11.66 -3.18
CA THR A 156 -18.70 -13.06 -3.23
C THR A 156 -20.11 -13.16 -3.82
N ASN A 157 -20.32 -14.11 -4.75
CA ASN A 157 -21.61 -14.66 -5.17
C ASN A 157 -22.72 -13.69 -5.66
N ASN A 158 -22.49 -12.39 -5.82
CA ASN A 158 -23.42 -11.47 -6.46
C ASN A 158 -22.67 -10.32 -7.15
N LEU A 159 -22.58 -10.37 -8.48
CA LEU A 159 -21.85 -9.41 -9.31
C LEU A 159 -22.60 -8.09 -9.53
N GLN A 160 -23.80 -7.94 -8.95
CA GLN A 160 -24.51 -6.65 -8.89
C GLN A 160 -24.25 -6.00 -7.53
N HIS A 161 -23.31 -5.06 -7.50
CA HIS A 161 -22.99 -4.25 -6.33
C HIS A 161 -22.72 -2.81 -6.75
N SER A 162 -23.29 -1.84 -6.03
CA SER A 162 -23.17 -0.40 -6.36
C SER A 162 -21.74 0.11 -6.42
N ILE A 163 -20.82 -0.51 -5.68
CA ILE A 163 -19.39 -0.16 -5.71
C ILE A 163 -18.78 -0.30 -7.12
N LEU A 164 -19.33 -1.19 -7.95
CA LEU A 164 -18.81 -1.46 -9.29
C LEU A 164 -19.05 -0.29 -10.26
N GLU A 165 -20.06 0.53 -9.97
CA GLU A 165 -20.40 1.75 -10.71
C GLU A 165 -19.44 2.90 -10.37
N GLN A 166 -18.70 2.81 -9.27
CA GLN A 166 -17.76 3.85 -8.86
C GLN A 166 -16.53 3.88 -9.76
N SER A 167 -16.02 5.08 -10.05
CA SER A 167 -14.68 5.25 -10.61
C SER A 167 -13.60 4.94 -9.57
N ALA A 168 -12.37 4.69 -10.01
CA ALA A 168 -11.23 4.54 -9.10
C ALA A 168 -11.07 5.75 -8.18
N GLN A 169 -11.31 6.96 -8.71
CA GLN A 169 -11.26 8.21 -7.96
C GLN A 169 -12.33 8.26 -6.85
N GLN A 170 -13.59 8.00 -7.19
CA GLN A 170 -14.68 8.00 -6.21
C GLN A 170 -14.42 6.98 -5.10
N TYR A 171 -13.95 5.78 -5.46
CA TYR A 171 -13.63 4.74 -4.49
C TYR A 171 -12.46 5.13 -3.58
N ALA A 172 -11.37 5.64 -4.14
CA ALA A 172 -10.22 6.12 -3.36
C ALA A 172 -10.63 7.25 -2.38
N GLN A 173 -11.49 8.17 -2.82
CA GLN A 173 -12.00 9.24 -1.97
C GLN A 173 -12.83 8.69 -0.80
N ASN A 174 -13.71 7.73 -1.06
CA ASN A 174 -14.52 7.09 -0.01
C ASN A 174 -13.65 6.39 1.04
N ILE A 175 -12.63 5.65 0.61
CA ILE A 175 -11.67 5.02 1.51
C ILE A 175 -10.89 6.08 2.30
N PHE A 176 -10.39 7.13 1.64
CA PHE A 176 -9.67 8.22 2.30
C PHE A 176 -10.52 8.87 3.41
N MET A 177 -11.79 9.19 3.13
CA MET A 177 -12.70 9.78 4.10
C MET A 177 -12.93 8.87 5.31
N LYS A 178 -13.09 7.55 5.11
CA LYS A 178 -13.20 6.60 6.23
C LYS A 178 -11.98 6.65 7.15
N TYR A 179 -10.77 6.75 6.60
CA TYR A 179 -9.56 6.89 7.41
C TYR A 179 -9.42 8.27 8.07
N GLN A 180 -10.12 9.30 7.60
CA GLN A 180 -10.20 10.60 8.31
C GLN A 180 -11.12 10.56 9.53
N GLU A 181 -12.06 9.62 9.61
CA GLU A 181 -13.00 9.47 10.73
C GLU A 181 -12.31 8.97 12.02
N TYR A 182 -11.06 8.51 11.95
CA TYR A 182 -10.27 8.16 13.13
C TYR A 182 -10.22 9.32 14.14
N ARG A 183 -10.56 9.01 15.40
CA ARG A 183 -10.51 9.97 16.51
C ARG A 183 -9.09 10.50 16.75
N SER A 184 -8.10 9.60 16.65
CA SER A 184 -6.69 9.95 16.80
C SER A 184 -6.10 10.33 15.44
N GLU A 185 -5.61 11.57 15.31
CA GLU A 185 -4.98 12.06 14.08
C GLU A 185 -3.76 11.24 13.66
N LYS A 186 -3.07 10.65 14.64
CA LYS A 186 -1.95 9.74 14.43
C LYS A 186 -2.33 8.60 13.46
N TYR A 187 -3.55 8.08 13.57
CA TYR A 187 -4.01 6.93 12.77
C TYR A 187 -4.72 7.33 11.47
N ARG A 188 -4.87 8.63 11.18
CA ARG A 188 -5.42 9.09 9.90
C ARG A 188 -4.41 8.90 8.79
N ALA A 189 -4.82 8.23 7.73
CA ALA A 189 -4.06 8.16 6.49
C ALA A 189 -3.91 9.56 5.88
N ASN A 190 -2.79 9.83 5.20
CA ASN A 190 -2.61 11.07 4.43
C ASN A 190 -2.46 10.80 2.92
N TYR A 191 -2.51 9.53 2.52
CA TYR A 191 -2.55 9.10 1.14
C TYR A 191 -3.47 7.89 0.97
N VAL A 192 -4.31 7.92 -0.06
CA VAL A 192 -5.00 6.73 -0.55
C VAL A 192 -4.96 6.74 -2.08
N SER A 193 -4.55 5.63 -2.67
CA SER A 193 -4.76 5.38 -4.09
C SER A 193 -5.56 4.12 -4.29
N THR A 194 -6.22 3.99 -5.44
CA THR A 194 -6.95 2.78 -5.79
C THR A 194 -6.75 2.47 -7.26
N TRP A 195 -6.45 1.21 -7.54
CA TRP A 195 -6.55 0.63 -8.86
C TRP A 195 -7.92 -0.03 -9.03
N LYS A 196 -8.70 0.43 -10.01
CA LYS A 196 -9.89 -0.30 -10.48
C LYS A 196 -9.48 -1.28 -11.57
N ILE A 197 -9.76 -2.57 -11.37
CA ILE A 197 -9.44 -3.61 -12.35
C ILE A 197 -10.54 -3.61 -13.42
N ASP A 198 -10.18 -3.25 -14.64
CA ASP A 198 -11.07 -3.38 -15.78
C ASP A 198 -11.32 -4.86 -16.08
N GLU A 199 -12.55 -5.17 -16.46
CA GLU A 199 -12.98 -6.55 -16.72
C GLU A 199 -12.65 -7.51 -15.55
N TYR A 200 -12.76 -7.03 -14.31
CA TYR A 200 -12.44 -7.79 -13.08
C TYR A 200 -13.04 -9.21 -13.02
N ASN A 201 -14.14 -9.47 -13.74
CA ASN A 201 -14.77 -10.79 -13.87
C ASN A 201 -13.86 -11.83 -14.53
N ASN A 202 -12.91 -11.41 -15.37
CA ASN A 202 -11.92 -12.28 -15.99
C ASN A 202 -10.90 -12.82 -14.97
N TYR A 203 -10.75 -12.16 -13.82
CA TYR A 203 -9.78 -12.51 -12.78
C TYR A 203 -10.45 -13.18 -11.56
N THR A 204 -11.37 -14.10 -11.84
CA THR A 204 -12.10 -14.82 -10.79
C THR A 204 -11.19 -15.83 -10.09
N HIS A 205 -11.22 -15.85 -8.77
CA HIS A 205 -10.56 -16.88 -7.96
C HIS A 205 -11.59 -17.85 -7.36
N GLU A 206 -11.34 -19.15 -7.53
CA GLU A 206 -12.20 -20.21 -7.00
C GLU A 206 -11.65 -20.72 -5.67
N TYR A 207 -12.39 -20.48 -4.59
CA TYR A 207 -12.15 -21.10 -3.29
C TYR A 207 -13.11 -22.27 -3.09
N ALA A 208 -12.76 -23.19 -2.17
CA ALA A 208 -13.62 -24.31 -1.79
C ALA A 208 -15.05 -23.89 -1.35
N ARG A 209 -15.23 -22.65 -0.92
CA ARG A 209 -16.52 -22.10 -0.42
C ARG A 209 -17.20 -21.12 -1.38
N GLY A 210 -16.68 -20.95 -2.59
CA GLY A 210 -17.28 -20.08 -3.61
C GLY A 210 -16.24 -19.30 -4.42
N LYS A 211 -16.75 -18.45 -5.31
CA LYS A 211 -15.92 -17.64 -6.20
C LYS A 211 -15.81 -16.21 -5.69
N GLN A 212 -14.64 -15.62 -5.86
CA GLN A 212 -14.37 -14.22 -5.53
C GLN A 212 -13.78 -13.47 -6.71
N VAL A 213 -14.12 -12.19 -6.79
CA VAL A 213 -13.51 -11.23 -7.70
C VAL A 213 -13.03 -10.00 -6.92
N PHE A 214 -12.05 -9.29 -7.47
CA PHE A 214 -11.36 -8.20 -6.80
C PHE A 214 -11.40 -6.91 -7.64
N PRO A 215 -12.54 -6.19 -7.69
CA PRO A 215 -12.70 -5.04 -8.58
C PRO A 215 -11.83 -3.82 -8.24
N PHE A 216 -11.40 -3.69 -6.98
CA PHE A 216 -10.62 -2.55 -6.50
C PHE A 216 -9.48 -3.00 -5.60
N ILE A 217 -8.29 -2.46 -5.81
CA ILE A 217 -7.13 -2.63 -4.94
C ILE A 217 -6.74 -1.27 -4.39
N SER A 218 -6.97 -1.04 -3.09
CA SER A 218 -6.64 0.21 -2.44
C SER A 218 -5.28 0.14 -1.76
N PHE A 219 -4.51 1.22 -1.90
CA PHE A 219 -3.22 1.45 -1.25
C PHE A 219 -3.40 2.61 -0.29
N ILE A 220 -3.37 2.31 1.00
CA ILE A 220 -3.58 3.30 2.05
C ILE A 220 -2.24 3.55 2.71
N ALA A 221 -1.83 4.82 2.80
CA ALA A 221 -0.55 5.15 3.39
C ALA A 221 -0.61 6.30 4.39
N LYS A 222 0.24 6.16 5.40
CA LYS A 222 0.64 7.20 6.34
C LYS A 222 2.11 7.46 6.07
N ILE A 223 2.38 8.62 5.53
CA ILE A 223 3.70 9.03 5.06
C ILE A 223 4.17 10.16 5.95
N ASP A 224 5.24 9.95 6.70
CA ASP A 224 5.84 10.99 7.53
C ASP A 224 7.30 11.18 7.14
N LYS A 225 7.72 12.44 6.98
CA LYS A 225 9.13 12.78 6.83
C LYS A 225 9.82 12.76 8.19
N ILE A 226 11.02 12.19 8.25
CA ILE A 226 11.86 12.20 9.44
C ILE A 226 12.69 13.50 9.46
N PHE A 227 12.41 14.35 10.45
CA PHE A 227 13.05 15.66 10.63
C PHE A 227 14.11 15.72 11.73
N ASP A 228 14.23 14.68 12.56
CA ASP A 228 15.09 14.66 13.75
C ASP A 228 16.56 14.31 13.48
#